data_AF-A0A7G8DC62-F1
#
_entry.id   AF-A0A7G8DC62-F1
#
_cell.length_a   1.000
_cell.length_b   1.000
_cell.length_c   1.000
_cell.angle_alpha   90.00
_cell.angle_beta   90.00
_cell.angle_gamma   90.00
#
_symmetry.space_group_name_H-M   'P 1'
#
loop_
_entity.id
_entity.type
_entity.pdbx_description
1 polymer ?
#
loop_
_entity_poly.entity_id
_entity_poly.type
_entity_poly.pdbx_seq_one_letter_code
_entity_poly.pdbx_strand_id
1 'polypeptide(L)'
;MKTAPEWVREQEASELLGIAQSTLRLMRRERKLLPGDHWIFATGKPNGPVHYDIAAIRKHLIELTIAAAKEEDQRRQRELTTRRNAVETYDAPHLDQLIAEVQS
;
A
#
# COMPACT_ATOMS: atom_id res chain seq x y z
N MET A 1 8.36 25.52 -12.68
CA MET A 1 8.38 26.18 -11.36
C MET A 1 7.70 25.26 -10.37
N LYS A 2 8.30 24.96 -9.21
CA LYS A 2 7.56 24.35 -8.10
C LYS A 2 6.67 25.45 -7.53
N THR A 3 5.37 25.38 -7.80
CA THR A 3 4.37 26.18 -7.09
C THR A 3 4.51 25.87 -5.59
N ALA A 4 4.41 26.90 -4.76
CA ALA A 4 4.40 26.70 -3.31
C ALA A 4 3.27 25.73 -2.94
N PRO A 5 3.48 24.85 -1.96
CA PRO A 5 2.44 23.93 -1.52
C PRO A 5 1.21 24.71 -1.07
N GLU A 6 0.05 24.36 -1.62
CA GLU A 6 -1.22 24.92 -1.24
C GLU A 6 -1.68 24.22 0.05
N TRP A 7 -1.51 24.93 1.17
CA TRP A 7 -1.88 24.45 2.49
C TRP A 7 -3.35 24.72 2.73
N VAL A 8 -4.16 23.66 2.82
CA VAL A 8 -5.62 23.76 2.99
C VAL A 8 -6.07 23.24 4.36
N ARG A 9 -7.25 23.67 4.81
CA ARG A 9 -7.83 23.23 6.08
C ARG A 9 -8.33 21.79 6.00
N GLU A 10 -8.56 21.16 7.15
CA GLU A 10 -8.98 19.76 7.23
C GLU A 10 -10.26 19.43 6.44
N GLN A 11 -11.25 20.31 6.43
CA GLN A 11 -12.48 20.09 5.68
C GLN A 11 -12.23 20.08 4.18
N GLU A 12 -11.51 21.06 3.68
CA GLU A 12 -11.15 21.17 2.26
C GLU A 12 -10.22 20.02 1.84
N ALA A 13 -9.26 19.64 2.68
CA ALA A 13 -8.42 18.47 2.45
C ALA A 13 -9.25 17.18 2.32
N SER A 14 -10.28 17.04 3.17
CA SER A 14 -11.20 15.90 3.13
C SER A 14 -11.95 15.83 1.80
N GLU A 15 -12.44 16.97 1.31
CA GLU A 15 -13.15 17.09 0.03
C GLU A 15 -12.21 16.82 -1.15
N LEU A 16 -11.02 17.45 -1.18
CA LEU A 16 -10.05 17.32 -2.27
C LEU A 16 -9.42 15.93 -2.36
N LEU A 17 -9.25 15.23 -1.23
CA LEU A 17 -8.72 13.86 -1.20
C LEU A 17 -9.81 12.80 -1.33
N GLY A 18 -11.09 13.17 -1.16
CA GLY A 18 -12.19 12.20 -1.11
C GLY A 18 -12.11 11.26 0.11
N ILE A 19 -11.53 11.73 1.22
CA ILE A 19 -11.29 10.95 2.44
C ILE A 19 -11.98 11.64 3.60
N ALA A 20 -12.69 10.91 4.46
CA ALA A 20 -13.35 11.49 5.64
C ALA A 20 -12.34 12.19 6.58
N GLN A 21 -12.75 13.32 7.19
CA GLN A 21 -11.91 14.06 8.14
C GLN A 21 -11.42 13.18 9.31
N SER A 22 -12.25 12.26 9.81
CA SER A 22 -11.86 11.30 10.84
C SER A 22 -10.69 10.41 10.40
N THR A 23 -10.69 9.96 9.15
CA THR A 23 -9.61 9.18 8.56
C THR A 23 -8.34 10.02 8.42
N LEU A 24 -8.42 11.29 7.99
CA LEU A 24 -7.26 12.17 7.96
C LEU A 24 -6.63 12.36 9.36
N ARG A 25 -7.46 12.60 10.38
CA ARG A 25 -7.00 12.69 11.78
C ARG A 25 -6.37 11.38 12.26
N LEU A 26 -6.94 10.24 11.87
CA LEU A 26 -6.39 8.92 12.20
C LEU A 26 -5.02 8.71 11.53
N MET A 27 -4.90 8.97 10.23
CA MET A 27 -3.64 8.84 9.48
C MET A 27 -2.55 9.75 10.07
N ARG A 28 -2.91 10.97 10.49
CA ARG A 28 -2.01 11.87 11.20
C ARG A 28 -1.55 11.28 12.53
N ARG A 29 -2.49 10.78 13.35
CA ARG A 29 -2.21 10.17 14.67
C ARG A 29 -1.30 8.94 14.54
N GLU A 30 -1.55 8.12 13.52
CA GLU A 30 -0.79 6.90 13.22
C GLU A 30 0.52 7.16 12.47
N ARG A 31 0.92 8.43 12.27
CA ARG A 31 2.15 8.83 11.56
C ARG A 31 2.25 8.31 10.12
N LYS A 32 1.11 7.98 9.51
CA LYS A 32 0.99 7.72 8.07
C LYS A 32 1.12 9.02 7.25
N LEU A 33 0.88 10.17 7.90
CA LEU A 33 1.17 11.49 7.35
C LEU A 33 2.31 12.16 8.12
N LEU A 34 3.36 12.56 7.41
CA LEU A 34 4.56 13.13 7.99
C LEU A 34 4.34 14.62 8.36
N PRO A 35 4.67 15.04 9.59
CA PRO A 35 4.61 16.45 9.98
C PRO A 35 5.65 17.27 9.22
N GLY A 36 5.29 18.45 8.76
CA GLY A 36 6.15 19.32 7.94
C GLY A 36 6.07 19.04 6.44
N ASP A 37 5.86 17.78 6.06
CA ASP A 37 5.74 17.39 4.65
C ASP A 37 4.29 17.30 4.19
N HIS A 38 3.43 16.60 4.93
CA HIS A 38 2.04 16.36 4.56
C HIS A 38 1.08 17.27 5.32
N TRP A 39 1.46 17.72 6.50
CA TRP A 39 0.62 18.57 7.35
C TRP A 39 1.46 19.44 8.29
N ILE A 40 0.90 20.58 8.68
CA ILE A 40 1.52 21.54 9.61
C ILE A 40 0.50 22.06 10.62
N PHE A 41 1.00 22.53 11.78
CA PHE A 41 0.20 23.38 12.65
C PHE A 41 0.12 24.79 12.05
N ALA A 42 -1.09 25.24 11.72
CA ALA A 42 -1.33 26.54 11.10
C ALA A 42 -0.75 27.72 11.91
N THR A 43 -0.74 27.56 13.23
CA THR A 43 -0.28 28.57 14.19
C THR A 43 1.14 28.30 14.70
N GLY A 44 1.81 27.24 14.21
CA GLY A 44 3.10 26.78 14.71
C GLY A 44 3.08 26.17 16.11
N LYS A 45 1.91 26.12 16.78
CA LYS A 45 1.77 25.56 18.13
C LYS A 45 1.21 24.13 18.10
N PRO A 46 1.72 23.22 18.95
CA PRO A 46 1.12 21.92 19.16
C PRO A 46 -0.37 22.05 19.50
N ASN A 47 -1.18 21.10 19.01
CA ASN A 47 -2.63 21.03 19.22
C ASN A 47 -3.45 22.20 18.62
N GLY A 48 -2.82 23.07 17.82
CA GLY A 48 -3.52 24.09 17.05
C GLY A 48 -4.23 23.55 15.81
N PRO A 49 -4.90 24.43 15.04
CA PRO A 49 -5.47 24.07 13.74
C PRO A 49 -4.41 23.46 12.83
N VAL A 50 -4.82 22.47 12.03
CA VAL A 50 -3.92 21.76 11.11
C VAL A 50 -4.25 22.10 9.67
N HIS A 51 -3.22 22.33 8.86
CA HIS A 51 -3.34 22.43 7.40
C HIS A 51 -2.60 21.28 6.74
N TYR A 52 -3.03 20.91 5.54
CA TYR A 52 -2.55 19.76 4.79
C TYR A 52 -2.03 20.19 3.42
N ASP A 53 -0.96 19.54 2.96
CA ASP A 53 -0.47 19.65 1.59
C ASP A 53 -1.06 18.50 0.76
N ILE A 54 -2.01 18.83 -0.11
CA ILE A 54 -2.74 17.84 -0.92
C ILE A 54 -1.85 17.18 -1.96
N ALA A 55 -0.92 17.95 -2.55
CA ALA A 55 -0.03 17.42 -3.57
C ALA A 55 0.96 16.43 -2.95
N ALA A 56 1.54 16.76 -1.81
CA ALA A 56 2.45 15.87 -1.08
C ALA A 56 1.73 14.60 -0.61
N ILE A 57 0.52 14.72 -0.06
CA ILE A 57 -0.28 13.56 0.37
C ILE A 57 -0.61 12.65 -0.81
N ARG A 58 -1.08 13.20 -1.94
CA ARG A 58 -1.39 12.39 -3.13
C ARG A 58 -0.16 11.66 -3.64
N LYS A 59 0.99 12.34 -3.71
CA LYS A 59 2.25 11.72 -4.12
C LYS A 59 2.62 10.56 -3.19
N HIS A 60 2.52 10.75 -1.88
CA HIS A 60 2.81 9.71 -0.90
C HIS A 60 1.85 8.52 -1.03
N LEU A 61 0.56 8.76 -1.22
CA LEU A 61 -0.43 7.70 -1.43
C LEU A 61 -0.14 6.90 -2.70
N ILE A 62 0.25 7.56 -3.79
CA ILE A 62 0.67 6.90 -5.04
C ILE A 62 1.86 5.97 -4.78
N GLU A 63 2.89 6.45 -4.06
CA GLU A 63 4.07 5.65 -3.72
C GLU A 63 3.69 4.41 -2.89
N LEU A 64 2.82 4.57 -1.89
CA LEU A 64 2.30 3.45 -1.10
C LEU A 64 1.50 2.46 -1.94
N THR A 65 0.64 2.94 -2.85
CA THR A 65 -0.12 2.07 -3.76
C THR A 65 0.78 1.27 -4.68
N ILE A 66 1.80 1.91 -5.26
CA ILE A 66 2.78 1.21 -6.11
C ILE A 66 3.53 0.14 -5.33
N ALA A 67 3.96 0.45 -4.10
CA ALA A 67 4.65 -0.52 -3.25
C ALA A 67 3.75 -1.72 -2.91
N ALA A 68 2.50 -1.47 -2.51
CA ALA A 68 1.53 -2.51 -2.19
C ALA A 68 1.21 -3.40 -3.40
N ALA A 69 1.04 -2.81 -4.59
CA ALA A 69 0.79 -3.55 -5.83
C ALA A 69 1.98 -4.46 -6.19
N LYS A 70 3.22 -3.96 -6.05
CA LYS A 70 4.42 -4.76 -6.30
C LYS A 70 4.54 -5.92 -5.32
N GLU A 71 4.23 -5.71 -4.04
CA GLU A 71 4.26 -6.76 -3.03
C GLU A 71 3.23 -7.85 -3.33
N GLU A 72 2.01 -7.45 -3.73
CA GLU A 72 0.94 -8.38 -4.15
C GLU A 72 1.36 -9.24 -5.35
N ASP A 73 1.92 -8.62 -6.39
CA ASP A 73 2.38 -9.34 -7.58
C ASP A 73 3.53 -10.30 -7.25
N GLN A 74 4.47 -9.90 -6.38
CA GLN A 74 5.52 -10.80 -5.89
C GLN A 74 4.96 -11.97 -5.08
N ARG A 75 3.96 -11.73 -4.23
CA ARG A 75 3.28 -12.80 -3.48
C ARG A 75 2.63 -13.79 -4.44
N ARG A 76 1.89 -13.31 -5.43
CA ARG A 76 1.25 -14.14 -6.45
C ARG A 76 2.28 -14.96 -7.24
N GLN A 77 3.42 -14.36 -7.62
CA GLN A 77 4.47 -15.07 -8.34
C GLN A 77 5.13 -16.17 -7.50
N ARG A 78 5.33 -15.93 -6.20
CA ARG A 78 5.84 -16.95 -5.26
C ARG A 78 4.86 -18.11 -5.15
N GLU A 79 3.57 -17.82 -4.97
CA GLU A 79 2.52 -18.86 -4.91
C GLU A 79 2.46 -19.71 -6.19
N LEU A 80 2.55 -19.07 -7.37
CA LEU A 80 2.61 -19.79 -8.65
C LEU A 80 3.86 -20.65 -8.79
N THR A 81 5.02 -20.14 -8.36
CA THR A 81 6.28 -20.88 -8.39
C THR A 81 6.22 -22.09 -7.45
N THR A 82 5.69 -21.93 -6.24
CA THR A 82 5.48 -23.04 -5.29
C THR A 82 4.55 -24.10 -5.87
N ARG A 83 3.43 -23.69 -6.48
CA ARG A 83 2.49 -24.63 -7.14
C ARG A 83 3.15 -25.37 -8.30
N ARG A 84 3.88 -24.64 -9.15
CA ARG A 84 4.61 -25.23 -10.28
C ARG A 84 5.64 -26.26 -9.81
N ASN A 85 6.46 -25.90 -8.82
CA ASN A 85 7.46 -26.80 -8.25
C ASN A 85 6.80 -28.05 -7.65
N ALA A 86 5.65 -27.92 -6.99
CA ALA A 86 4.90 -29.06 -6.45
C ALA A 86 4.40 -30.01 -7.54
N VAL A 87 3.92 -29.49 -8.68
CA VAL A 87 3.52 -30.29 -9.85
C VAL A 87 4.74 -30.96 -10.50
N GLU A 88 5.84 -30.23 -10.70
CA GLU A 88 7.08 -30.77 -11.31
C GLU A 88 7.74 -31.84 -10.41
N THR A 89 7.65 -31.74 -9.08
CA THR A 89 8.11 -32.83 -8.19
C THR A 89 7.22 -34.08 -8.21
N TYR A 90 6.05 -34.03 -8.84
CA TYR A 90 5.12 -35.17 -8.89
C TYR A 90 5.32 -36.07 -10.12
N ASP A 91 6.31 -35.81 -11.00
CA ASP A 91 6.40 -36.54 -12.28
C ASP A 91 7.70 -37.32 -12.50
N ALA A 92 7.59 -38.65 -12.37
CA ALA A 92 8.08 -39.69 -13.29
C ALA A 92 8.28 -41.07 -12.60
N PRO A 93 9.00 -41.22 -11.46
CA PRO A 93 9.32 -42.56 -10.94
C PRO A 93 8.15 -43.26 -10.24
N HIS A 94 7.12 -42.51 -9.81
CA HIS A 94 6.02 -43.04 -9.01
C HIS A 94 4.84 -43.54 -9.85
N LEU A 95 4.67 -42.99 -11.06
CA LEU A 95 3.64 -43.43 -12.02
C LEU A 95 3.98 -44.83 -12.58
N ASP A 96 5.24 -45.09 -12.91
CA ASP A 96 5.68 -46.40 -13.41
C ASP A 96 5.54 -47.51 -12.34
N GLN A 97 5.77 -47.18 -11.07
CA GLN A 97 5.55 -48.12 -9.95
C GLN A 97 4.06 -48.43 -9.72
N LEU A 98 3.19 -47.41 -9.78
CA LEU A 98 1.74 -47.59 -9.61
C LEU A 98 1.11 -48.37 -10.78
N ILE A 99 1.62 -48.19 -12.01
CA ILE A 99 1.15 -48.94 -13.19
C ILE A 99 1.57 -50.41 -13.12
N ALA A 100 2.78 -50.70 -12.61
CA ALA A 100 3.24 -52.08 -12.42
C ALA A 100 2.44 -52.84 -11.35
N GLU A 101 1.97 -52.16 -10.30
CA GLU A 101 1.23 -52.76 -9.18
C GLU A 101 -0.23 -53.13 -9.53
N VAL A 102 -0.83 -52.47 -10.53
CA VAL A 102 -2.20 -52.75 -11.00
C VAL A 102 -2.24 -53.85 -12.07
N GLN A 103 -1.11 -54.14 -12.71
CA GLN A 103 -1.00 -55.18 -13.75
C GLN A 103 -0.47 -56.53 -13.25
N SER A 104 -0.19 -56.67 -11.95
CA SER A 104 0.12 -57.95 -11.28
C SER A 104 -1.10 -58.52 -10.57
#